data_AF-A0A520XLD9-F1
#
_entry.id   AF-A0A520XLD9-F1
#
_cell.length_a   1.000
_cell.length_b   1.000
_cell.length_c   1.000
_cell.angle_alpha   90.00
_cell.angle_beta   90.00
_cell.angle_gamma   90.00
#
_symmetry.space_group_name_H-M   'P 1'
#
loop_
_entity.id
_entity.type
_entity.pdbx_description
1 polymer ?
#
loop_
_entity_poly.entity_id
_entity_poly.type
_entity_poly.pdbx_seq_one_letter_code
_entity_poly.pdbx_strand_id
1 'polypeptide(L)'
;MLSSIHPFGERSRNNNFWTTVGAHITGSVLGGALLGLMLGTLGWLTTFVVETESSVRALIVVVAAVVAIGFEATSTERLLPSRLHQVNENWIQTYRGWVYGGGFGLELGFGLSTIITTSLVHVMVIVMVAIGSIPAATLIGAVFGLVRGLPLLAARRVETPEQLRHMHQVMAASQQRARYAGVAALAAAGAIGLTAFAW
;
A
#
# COMPACT_ATOMS: atom_id res chain seq x y z
N MET A 1 -7.08 -11.77 -2.47
CA MET A 1 -6.82 -11.22 -3.83
C MET A 1 -5.95 -12.12 -4.71
N LEU A 2 -4.76 -12.53 -4.29
CA LEU A 2 -3.88 -13.39 -5.10
C LEU A 2 -4.48 -14.78 -5.41
N SER A 3 -5.40 -15.24 -4.55
CA SER A 3 -6.18 -16.46 -4.77
C SER A 3 -7.32 -16.31 -5.78
N SER A 4 -7.70 -15.09 -6.17
CA SER A 4 -8.86 -14.84 -7.03
C SER A 4 -8.50 -14.39 -8.45
N ILE A 5 -7.38 -13.67 -8.61
CA ILE A 5 -6.86 -13.20 -9.91
C ILE A 5 -5.57 -13.96 -10.26
N HIS A 6 -5.70 -14.95 -11.13
CA HIS A 6 -4.59 -15.74 -11.68
C HIS A 6 -5.03 -16.39 -13.00
N PRO A 7 -4.11 -16.79 -13.90
CA PRO A 7 -4.46 -17.32 -15.22
C PRO A 7 -5.49 -18.46 -15.19
N PHE A 8 -5.37 -19.41 -14.25
CA PHE A 8 -6.35 -20.50 -14.10
C PHE A 8 -7.79 -20.01 -13.83
N GLY A 9 -7.97 -19.00 -12.98
CA GLY A 9 -9.29 -18.49 -12.57
C GLY A 9 -9.86 -17.45 -13.54
N GLU A 10 -9.01 -16.76 -14.29
CA GLU A 10 -9.44 -15.87 -15.37
C GLU A 10 -9.95 -16.68 -16.57
N ARG A 11 -9.26 -17.78 -16.92
CA ARG A 11 -9.68 -18.70 -17.99
C ARG A 11 -11.04 -19.32 -17.73
N SER A 12 -11.31 -19.76 -16.49
CA SER A 12 -12.63 -20.32 -16.14
C SER A 12 -13.77 -19.30 -16.21
N ARG A 13 -13.45 -18.00 -16.18
CA ARG A 13 -14.39 -16.88 -16.29
C ARG A 13 -14.40 -16.24 -17.69
N ASN A 14 -13.73 -16.84 -18.67
CA ASN A 14 -13.57 -16.30 -20.03
C ASN A 14 -12.97 -14.87 -20.05
N ASN A 15 -12.09 -14.55 -19.10
CA ASN A 15 -11.36 -13.28 -19.02
C ASN A 15 -9.89 -13.46 -19.39
N ASN A 16 -9.25 -12.37 -19.82
CA ASN A 16 -7.81 -12.33 -20.06
C ASN A 16 -7.07 -11.80 -18.82
N PHE A 17 -6.20 -12.64 -18.27
CA PHE A 17 -5.36 -12.31 -17.11
C PHE A 17 -4.58 -11.00 -17.27
N TRP A 18 -3.97 -10.76 -18.43
CA TRP A 18 -3.15 -9.57 -18.64
C TRP A 18 -3.98 -8.29 -18.67
N THR A 19 -5.21 -8.35 -19.17
CA THR A 19 -6.14 -7.22 -19.13
C THR A 19 -6.57 -6.93 -17.68
N THR A 20 -6.93 -7.97 -16.92
CA THR A 20 -7.31 -7.85 -15.51
C THR A 20 -6.16 -7.29 -14.67
N VAL A 21 -4.94 -7.80 -14.86
CA VAL A 21 -3.74 -7.35 -14.14
C VAL A 21 -3.33 -5.94 -14.56
N GLY A 22 -3.39 -5.61 -15.86
CA GLY A 22 -3.10 -4.26 -16.33
C GLY A 22 -4.06 -3.24 -15.72
N ALA A 23 -5.35 -3.56 -15.70
CA ALA A 23 -6.36 -2.74 -15.04
C ALA A 23 -6.09 -2.63 -13.53
N HIS A 24 -5.70 -3.72 -12.88
CA HIS A 24 -5.36 -3.73 -11.45
C HIS A 24 -4.17 -2.85 -11.11
N ILE A 25 -3.05 -2.97 -11.84
CA ILE A 25 -1.87 -2.14 -11.60
C ILE A 25 -2.19 -0.67 -11.86
N THR A 26 -2.88 -0.37 -12.96
CA THR A 26 -3.33 1.00 -13.28
C THR A 26 -4.22 1.55 -12.17
N GLY A 27 -5.23 0.78 -11.75
CA GLY A 27 -6.13 1.14 -10.65
C GLY A 27 -5.36 1.39 -9.35
N SER A 28 -4.37 0.56 -9.05
CA SER A 28 -3.56 0.72 -7.83
C SER A 28 -2.69 1.96 -7.84
N VAL A 29 -2.04 2.26 -8.97
CA VAL A 29 -1.31 3.53 -9.15
C VAL A 29 -2.25 4.72 -9.00
N LEU A 30 -3.43 4.67 -9.62
CA LEU A 30 -4.42 5.74 -9.53
C LEU A 30 -4.95 5.91 -8.11
N GLY A 31 -5.32 4.83 -7.43
CA GLY A 31 -5.79 4.87 -6.03
C GLY A 31 -4.74 5.44 -5.08
N GLY A 32 -3.48 5.04 -5.27
CA GLY A 32 -2.36 5.59 -4.50
C GLY A 32 -2.10 7.06 -4.81
N ALA A 33 -2.11 7.45 -6.08
CA ALA A 33 -1.97 8.85 -6.50
C ALA A 33 -3.10 9.74 -5.94
N LEU A 34 -4.33 9.24 -5.90
CA LEU A 34 -5.48 9.92 -5.30
C LEU A 34 -5.31 10.11 -3.78
N LEU A 35 -4.85 9.07 -3.07
CA LEU A 35 -4.50 9.20 -1.65
C LEU A 35 -3.42 10.28 -1.45
N GLY A 36 -2.35 10.22 -2.24
CA GLY A 36 -1.25 11.18 -2.18
C GLY A 36 -1.67 12.61 -2.51
N LEU A 37 -2.55 12.79 -3.50
CA LEU A 37 -3.15 14.08 -3.83
C LEU A 37 -3.97 14.64 -2.65
N MET A 38 -4.82 13.80 -2.05
CA MET A 38 -5.65 14.19 -0.90
C MET A 38 -4.80 14.60 0.31
N LEU A 39 -3.82 13.77 0.67
CA LEU A 39 -2.95 14.01 1.83
C LEU A 39 -1.94 15.13 1.57
N GLY A 40 -1.44 15.25 0.34
CA GLY A 40 -0.59 16.35 -0.08
C GLY A 40 -1.33 17.69 -0.03
N THR A 41 -2.61 17.70 -0.40
CA THR A 41 -3.47 18.89 -0.27
C THR A 41 -3.68 19.24 1.20
N LEU A 42 -3.92 18.26 2.06
CA LEU A 42 -4.02 18.47 3.51
C LEU A 42 -2.71 19.00 4.11
N GLY A 43 -1.58 18.41 3.71
CA GLY A 43 -0.23 18.84 4.09
C GLY A 43 0.08 20.25 3.60
N TRP A 44 -0.30 20.58 2.38
CA TRP A 44 -0.18 21.92 1.84
C TRP A 44 -1.02 22.90 2.67
N LEU A 45 -2.31 22.63 2.90
CA LEU A 45 -3.18 23.50 3.71
C LEU A 45 -2.62 23.78 5.12
N THR A 46 -2.03 22.79 5.78
CA THR A 46 -1.44 23.00 7.12
C THR A 46 -0.22 23.94 7.10
N THR A 47 0.54 24.01 5.99
CA THR A 47 1.60 25.04 5.84
C THR A 47 1.04 26.45 5.74
N PHE A 48 -0.12 26.62 5.09
CA PHE A 48 -0.74 27.94 4.87
C PHE A 48 -1.58 28.43 6.04
N VAL A 49 -2.23 27.52 6.78
CA VAL A 49 -3.23 27.89 7.81
C VAL A 49 -2.63 27.91 9.22
N VAL A 50 -1.69 27.01 9.50
CA VAL A 50 -1.16 26.78 10.86
C VAL A 50 0.31 27.22 10.97
N GLU A 51 0.95 27.63 9.87
CA GLU A 51 2.37 27.99 9.79
C GLU A 51 3.27 26.96 10.52
N THR A 52 3.00 25.68 10.30
CA THR A 52 3.73 24.63 11.01
C THR A 52 5.20 24.60 10.57
N GLU A 53 6.10 24.80 11.53
CA GLU A 53 7.55 24.76 11.33
C GLU A 53 8.02 23.41 10.77
N SER A 54 9.05 23.43 9.92
CA SER A 54 9.67 22.23 9.33
C SER A 54 10.20 21.27 10.39
N SER A 55 10.74 21.79 11.48
CA SER A 55 11.25 21.04 12.63
C SER A 55 10.14 20.21 13.31
N VAL A 56 8.95 20.79 13.50
CA VAL A 56 7.79 20.10 14.09
C VAL A 56 7.33 18.96 13.19
N ARG A 57 7.26 19.19 11.87
CA ARG A 57 6.88 18.15 10.89
C ARG A 57 7.89 17.00 10.87
N ALA A 58 9.17 17.32 10.89
CA ALA A 58 10.25 16.33 10.98
C ALA A 58 10.14 15.50 12.27
N LEU A 59 9.91 16.15 13.41
CA LEU A 59 9.72 15.49 14.70
C LEU A 59 8.52 14.52 14.68
N ILE A 60 7.40 14.92 14.09
CA ILE A 60 6.22 14.06 13.94
C ILE A 60 6.56 12.79 13.14
N VAL A 61 7.31 12.92 12.04
CA VAL A 61 7.75 11.76 11.22
C VAL A 61 8.67 10.84 12.03
N VAL A 62 9.63 11.41 12.77
CA VAL A 62 10.56 10.63 13.62
C VAL A 62 9.80 9.86 14.70
N VAL A 63 8.93 10.55 15.45
CA VAL A 63 8.12 9.92 16.50
C VAL A 63 7.24 8.82 15.91
N ALA A 64 6.58 9.08 14.78
CA ALA A 64 5.76 8.09 14.09
C ALA A 64 6.58 6.86 13.65
N ALA A 65 7.78 7.06 13.11
CA ALA A 65 8.67 5.98 12.70
C ALA A 65 9.14 5.13 13.90
N VAL A 66 9.53 5.75 15.02
CA VAL A 66 9.93 5.04 16.25
C VAL A 66 8.78 4.23 16.82
N VAL A 67 7.59 4.83 16.92
CA VAL A 67 6.38 4.15 17.40
C VAL A 67 6.04 2.97 16.48
N ALA A 68 6.11 3.16 15.16
CA ALA A 68 5.85 2.13 14.17
C ALA A 68 6.84 0.96 14.25
N ILE A 69 8.13 1.22 14.47
CA ILE A 69 9.16 0.18 14.72
C ILE A 69 8.83 -0.61 15.99
N GLY A 70 8.39 0.06 17.06
CA GLY A 70 7.93 -0.59 18.28
C GLY A 70 6.78 -1.55 18.02
N PHE A 71 5.75 -1.13 17.28
CA PHE A 71 4.63 -1.98 16.90
C PHE A 71 5.05 -3.17 16.03
N GLU A 72 5.96 -2.94 15.07
CA GLU A 72 6.53 -4.01 14.25
C GLU A 72 7.41 -4.96 15.06
N ALA A 73 7.93 -4.58 16.23
CA ALA A 73 8.74 -5.44 17.08
C ALA A 73 7.88 -6.32 18.01
N THR A 74 6.76 -5.81 18.52
CA THR A 74 5.95 -6.48 19.56
C THR A 74 4.91 -7.46 19.03
N SER A 75 4.91 -7.80 17.74
CA SER A 75 3.96 -8.72 17.08
C SER A 75 2.49 -8.37 17.37
N THR A 76 2.20 -7.09 17.65
CA THR A 76 0.89 -6.63 18.12
C THR A 76 0.00 -6.23 16.95
N GLU A 77 -0.10 -7.11 15.95
CA GLU A 77 -0.88 -6.90 14.72
C GLU A 77 -2.39 -6.70 15.01
N ARG A 78 -2.85 -7.07 16.21
CA ARG A 78 -4.25 -6.98 16.65
C ARG A 78 -4.75 -5.60 17.09
N LEU A 79 -3.87 -4.60 17.23
CA LEU A 79 -4.25 -3.28 17.77
C LEU A 79 -4.42 -2.18 16.72
N LEU A 80 -4.16 -2.45 15.44
CA LEU A 80 -4.30 -1.44 14.39
C LEU A 80 -5.75 -1.41 13.86
N PRO A 81 -6.40 -0.22 13.84
CA PRO A 81 -7.70 -0.06 13.20
C PRO A 81 -7.60 -0.49 11.73
N SER A 82 -8.30 -1.55 11.35
CA SER A 82 -8.29 -2.07 9.99
C SER A 82 -9.68 -2.53 9.57
N ARG A 83 -9.94 -2.52 8.26
CA ARG A 83 -11.16 -3.13 7.69
C ARG A 83 -11.07 -4.65 7.82
N LEU A 84 -12.22 -5.33 7.89
CA LEU A 84 -12.28 -6.79 7.93
C LEU A 84 -12.12 -7.44 6.55
N HIS A 85 -12.27 -6.69 5.46
CA HIS A 85 -12.21 -7.20 4.09
C HIS A 85 -11.12 -6.48 3.27
N GLN A 86 -10.49 -7.19 2.33
CA GLN A 86 -9.46 -6.62 1.45
C GLN A 86 -10.09 -5.82 0.31
N VAL A 87 -11.08 -6.40 -0.35
CA VAL A 87 -11.79 -5.82 -1.50
C VAL A 87 -13.22 -6.35 -1.51
N ASN A 88 -14.08 -5.85 -2.39
CA ASN A 88 -15.43 -6.40 -2.55
C ASN A 88 -15.45 -7.65 -3.45
N GLU A 89 -15.36 -8.85 -2.88
CA GLU A 89 -15.25 -10.09 -3.66
C GLU A 89 -16.45 -10.38 -4.59
N ASN A 90 -17.63 -9.80 -4.30
CA ASN A 90 -18.83 -9.96 -5.14
C ASN A 90 -18.59 -9.45 -6.57
N TRP A 91 -17.68 -8.49 -6.75
CA TRP A 91 -17.36 -7.91 -8.06
C TRP A 91 -16.84 -8.94 -9.06
N ILE A 92 -16.23 -10.03 -8.59
CA ILE A 92 -15.71 -11.11 -9.45
C ILE A 92 -16.85 -11.82 -10.18
N GLN A 93 -18.02 -11.93 -9.55
CA GLN A 93 -19.19 -12.60 -10.12
C GLN A 93 -20.06 -11.63 -10.95
N THR A 94 -19.97 -10.33 -10.67
CA THR A 94 -20.85 -9.32 -11.28
C THR A 94 -20.22 -8.62 -12.49
N TYR A 95 -18.91 -8.37 -12.48
CA TYR A 95 -18.26 -7.47 -13.44
C TYR A 95 -17.21 -8.17 -14.32
N ARG A 96 -16.88 -7.51 -15.44
CA ARG A 96 -15.82 -7.96 -16.37
C ARG A 96 -14.44 -7.85 -15.72
N GLY A 97 -13.49 -8.67 -16.19
CA GLY A 97 -12.09 -8.73 -15.73
C GLY A 97 -11.45 -7.38 -15.42
N TRP A 98 -11.49 -6.46 -16.38
CA TRP A 98 -10.88 -5.14 -16.24
C TRP A 98 -11.58 -4.24 -15.22
N VAL A 99 -12.89 -4.40 -14.99
CA VAL A 99 -13.67 -3.58 -14.05
C VAL A 99 -13.32 -3.95 -12.62
N TYR A 100 -13.42 -5.24 -12.26
CA TYR A 100 -13.03 -5.65 -10.91
C TYR A 100 -11.53 -5.58 -10.73
N GLY A 101 -10.72 -5.86 -11.75
CA GLY A 101 -9.28 -5.66 -11.71
C GLY A 101 -8.95 -4.22 -11.31
N GLY A 102 -9.52 -3.25 -12.04
CA GLY A 102 -9.37 -1.82 -11.76
C GLY A 102 -9.89 -1.40 -10.39
N GLY A 103 -11.11 -1.81 -10.01
CA GLY A 103 -11.69 -1.49 -8.70
C GLY A 103 -10.86 -2.04 -7.53
N PHE A 104 -10.46 -3.29 -7.63
CA PHE A 104 -9.57 -3.94 -6.68
C PHE A 104 -8.21 -3.25 -6.60
N GLY A 105 -7.67 -2.84 -7.75
CA GLY A 105 -6.47 -2.04 -7.83
C GLY A 105 -6.63 -0.75 -7.04
N LEU A 106 -7.67 0.02 -7.35
CA LEU A 106 -7.96 1.31 -6.73
C LEU A 106 -8.12 1.20 -5.22
N GLU A 107 -8.91 0.23 -4.72
CA GLU A 107 -9.06 -0.03 -3.29
C GLU A 107 -7.71 -0.38 -2.64
N LEU A 108 -6.91 -1.25 -3.28
CA LEU A 108 -5.60 -1.66 -2.77
C LEU A 108 -4.59 -0.51 -2.74
N GLY A 109 -4.58 0.30 -3.79
CA GLY A 109 -3.70 1.46 -3.95
C GLY A 109 -4.05 2.60 -3.02
N PHE A 110 -5.34 2.85 -2.79
CA PHE A 110 -5.80 3.84 -1.80
C PHE A 110 -5.41 3.45 -0.38
N GLY A 111 -5.28 2.15 -0.10
CA GLY A 111 -4.60 1.60 1.07
C GLY A 111 -5.30 1.74 2.43
N LEU A 112 -6.19 2.73 2.60
CA LEU A 112 -7.03 2.92 3.78
C LEU A 112 -8.39 2.19 3.67
N SER A 113 -8.72 1.70 2.48
CA SER A 113 -9.92 0.89 2.22
C SER A 113 -9.71 -0.61 2.46
N THR A 114 -8.45 -1.04 2.62
CA THR A 114 -8.08 -2.46 2.76
C THR A 114 -7.63 -2.81 4.17
N ILE A 115 -7.43 -4.09 4.45
CA ILE A 115 -6.71 -4.55 5.64
C ILE A 115 -5.31 -3.92 5.65
N ILE A 116 -5.00 -3.20 6.73
CA ILE A 116 -3.68 -2.61 6.96
C ILE A 116 -2.89 -3.60 7.82
N THR A 117 -1.90 -4.25 7.21
CA THR A 117 -1.11 -5.31 7.86
C THR A 117 0.18 -4.80 8.49
N THR A 118 0.56 -3.55 8.27
CA THR A 118 1.82 -2.97 8.75
C THR A 118 1.63 -1.52 9.18
N SER A 119 2.36 -1.12 10.21
CA SER A 119 2.40 0.28 10.66
C SER A 119 3.03 1.21 9.61
N LEU A 120 3.78 0.67 8.64
CA LEU A 120 4.40 1.43 7.55
C LEU A 120 3.40 2.25 6.73
N VAL A 121 2.18 1.74 6.52
CA VAL A 121 1.13 2.48 5.79
C VAL A 121 0.74 3.76 6.54
N HIS A 122 0.67 3.71 7.87
CA HIS A 122 0.34 4.87 8.69
C HIS A 122 1.47 5.90 8.69
N VAL A 123 2.73 5.45 8.79
CA VAL A 123 3.89 6.36 8.70
C VAL A 123 3.96 7.01 7.32
N MET A 124 3.68 6.26 6.26
CA MET A 124 3.61 6.81 4.91
C MET A 124 2.54 7.92 4.80
N VAL A 125 1.34 7.72 5.36
CA VAL A 125 0.30 8.75 5.40
C VAL A 125 0.79 10.01 6.12
N ILE A 126 1.47 9.84 7.26
CA ILE A 126 2.05 10.94 8.03
C ILE A 126 3.11 11.68 7.20
N VAL A 127 4.00 10.95 6.52
CA VAL A 127 5.02 11.52 5.63
C VAL A 127 4.40 12.33 4.50
N MET A 128 3.34 11.82 3.85
CA MET A 128 2.65 12.54 2.76
C MET A 128 2.07 13.88 3.23
N VAL A 129 1.54 13.94 4.44
CA VAL A 129 1.05 15.20 5.04
C VAL A 129 2.22 16.10 5.44
N ALA A 130 3.23 15.55 6.11
CA ALA A 130 4.38 16.29 6.65
C ALA A 130 5.24 16.95 5.55
N ILE A 131 5.28 16.38 4.35
CA ILE A 131 6.03 16.94 3.21
C ILE A 131 5.44 18.28 2.74
N GLY A 132 4.13 18.50 2.85
CA GLY A 132 3.48 19.77 2.44
C GLY A 132 3.53 20.09 0.93
N SER A 133 3.95 19.14 0.09
CA SER A 133 4.06 19.30 -1.35
C SER A 133 3.12 18.30 -2.05
N ILE A 134 2.14 18.85 -2.78
CA ILE A 134 1.15 18.05 -3.50
C ILE A 134 1.83 17.11 -4.51
N PRO A 135 2.73 17.57 -5.41
CA PRO A 135 3.38 16.67 -6.37
C PRO A 135 4.19 15.55 -5.71
N ALA A 136 4.90 15.86 -4.62
CA ALA A 136 5.70 14.87 -3.91
C ALA A 136 4.81 13.81 -3.23
N ALA A 137 3.76 14.22 -2.53
CA ALA A 137 2.83 13.31 -1.88
C ALA A 137 2.09 12.43 -2.92
N THR A 138 1.65 13.00 -4.04
CA THR A 138 1.05 12.25 -5.16
C THR A 138 2.02 11.23 -5.75
N LEU A 139 3.29 11.58 -5.93
CA LEU A 139 4.31 10.65 -6.43
C LEU A 139 4.55 9.49 -5.45
N ILE A 140 4.70 9.79 -4.16
CA ILE A 140 4.85 8.75 -3.13
C ILE A 140 3.62 7.82 -3.15
N GLY A 141 2.42 8.40 -3.30
CA GLY A 141 1.17 7.64 -3.38
C GLY A 141 1.13 6.74 -4.61
N ALA A 142 1.50 7.24 -5.78
CA ALA A 142 1.59 6.47 -7.02
C ALA A 142 2.59 5.31 -6.90
N VAL A 143 3.76 5.55 -6.32
CA VAL A 143 4.79 4.53 -6.07
C VAL A 143 4.28 3.48 -5.08
N PHE A 144 3.62 3.91 -4.01
CA PHE A 144 2.99 3.00 -3.04
C PHE A 144 1.96 2.10 -3.72
N GLY A 145 1.06 2.67 -4.52
CA GLY A 145 0.07 1.92 -5.30
C GLY A 145 0.74 0.93 -6.26
N LEU A 146 1.77 1.35 -6.99
CA LEU A 146 2.54 0.48 -7.86
C LEU A 146 3.13 -0.72 -7.09
N VAL A 147 3.86 -0.45 -6.01
CA VAL A 147 4.50 -1.48 -5.18
C VAL A 147 3.47 -2.47 -4.62
N ARG A 148 2.27 -2.01 -4.25
CA ARG A 148 1.19 -2.90 -3.79
C ARG A 148 0.53 -3.70 -4.90
N GLY A 149 0.49 -3.18 -6.13
CA GLY A 149 -0.07 -3.88 -7.29
C GLY A 149 0.87 -4.94 -7.90
N LEU A 150 2.20 -4.74 -7.81
CA LEU A 150 3.20 -5.64 -8.40
C LEU A 150 3.19 -7.10 -7.91
N PRO A 151 2.91 -7.42 -6.62
CA PRO A 151 2.80 -8.79 -6.15
C PRO A 151 1.84 -9.66 -6.95
N LEU A 152 0.83 -9.07 -7.60
CA LEU A 152 -0.09 -9.80 -8.47
C LEU A 152 0.61 -10.47 -9.67
N LEU A 153 1.73 -9.91 -10.13
CA LEU A 153 2.52 -10.51 -11.19
C LEU A 153 3.18 -11.84 -10.78
N ALA A 154 3.33 -12.10 -9.47
CA ALA A 154 3.81 -13.40 -8.99
C ALA A 154 2.83 -14.53 -9.35
N ALA A 155 1.53 -14.21 -9.46
CA ALA A 155 0.49 -15.17 -9.83
C ALA A 155 0.47 -15.50 -11.34
N ARG A 156 1.31 -14.85 -12.18
CA ARG A 156 1.28 -14.99 -13.64
C ARG A 156 1.52 -16.41 -14.18
N ARG A 157 2.11 -17.29 -13.37
CA ARG A 157 2.41 -18.69 -13.73
C ARG A 157 1.48 -19.70 -13.05
N VAL A 158 0.45 -19.23 -12.34
CA VAL A 158 -0.48 -20.10 -11.61
C VAL A 158 -1.56 -20.61 -12.57
N GLU A 159 -1.29 -21.79 -13.09
CA GLU A 159 -2.16 -22.54 -13.98
C GLU A 159 -2.84 -23.74 -13.31
N THR A 160 -2.31 -24.20 -12.16
CA THR A 160 -2.88 -25.31 -11.38
C THR A 160 -3.08 -24.96 -9.89
N PRO A 161 -3.98 -25.67 -9.18
CA PRO A 161 -4.16 -25.50 -7.73
C PRO A 161 -2.88 -25.74 -6.92
N GLU A 162 -2.04 -26.69 -7.33
CA GLU A 162 -0.77 -27.02 -6.67
C GLU A 162 0.21 -25.83 -6.73
N GLN A 163 0.28 -25.17 -7.89
CA GLN A 163 1.10 -23.95 -8.06
C GLN A 163 0.59 -22.81 -7.18
N LEU A 164 -0.73 -22.68 -7.01
CA LEU A 164 -1.31 -21.68 -6.11
C LEU A 164 -0.93 -21.94 -4.64
N ARG A 165 -1.02 -23.20 -4.18
CA ARG A 165 -0.59 -23.59 -2.82
C ARG A 165 0.91 -23.31 -2.62
N HIS A 166 1.73 -23.68 -3.60
CA HIS A 166 3.18 -23.43 -3.53
C HIS A 166 3.50 -21.94 -3.46
N MET A 167 2.82 -21.10 -4.27
CA MET A 167 2.97 -19.65 -4.21
C MET A 167 2.64 -19.10 -2.81
N HIS A 168 1.54 -19.54 -2.19
CA HIS A 168 1.20 -19.12 -0.83
C HIS A 168 2.26 -19.55 0.19
N GLN A 169 2.85 -20.74 0.06
CA GLN A 169 3.94 -21.20 0.93
C GLN A 169 5.19 -20.34 0.77
N VAL A 170 5.59 -20.00 -0.45
CA VAL A 170 6.76 -19.14 -0.72
C VAL A 170 6.56 -17.74 -0.16
N MET A 171 5.34 -17.19 -0.30
CA MET A 171 4.99 -15.89 0.27
C MET A 171 5.00 -15.92 1.81
N ALA A 172 4.44 -16.97 2.42
CA ALA A 172 4.46 -17.17 3.86
C ALA A 172 5.91 -17.25 4.38
N ALA A 173 6.76 -18.03 3.72
CA ALA A 173 8.18 -18.14 4.07
C ALA A 173 8.95 -16.81 3.91
N SER A 174 8.46 -15.90 3.09
CA SER A 174 9.07 -14.59 2.85
C SER A 174 8.54 -13.48 3.76
N GLN A 175 7.52 -13.76 4.60
CA GLN A 175 6.91 -12.76 5.49
C GLN A 175 7.94 -12.08 6.40
N GLN A 176 8.86 -12.86 6.96
CA GLN A 176 9.88 -12.31 7.86
C GLN A 176 10.86 -11.37 7.13
N ARG A 177 11.21 -11.67 5.88
CA ARG A 177 12.03 -10.76 5.05
C ARG A 177 11.28 -9.48 4.71
N ALA A 178 9.99 -9.58 4.39
CA ALA A 178 9.15 -8.41 4.14
C ALA A 178 9.02 -7.53 5.39
N ARG A 179 8.90 -8.13 6.58
CA ARG A 179 8.92 -7.40 7.86
C ARG A 179 10.24 -6.66 8.08
N TYR A 180 11.39 -7.31 7.85
CA TYR A 180 12.69 -6.63 7.95
C TYR A 180 12.84 -5.48 6.96
N ALA A 181 12.38 -5.65 5.72
CA ALA A 181 12.36 -4.58 4.73
C ALA A 181 11.48 -3.40 5.19
N GLY A 182 10.32 -3.69 5.80
CA GLY A 182 9.44 -2.68 6.39
C GLY A 182 10.11 -1.90 7.53
N VAL A 183 10.76 -2.59 8.47
CA VAL A 183 11.53 -1.96 9.56
C VAL A 183 12.68 -1.10 9.00
N ALA A 184 13.39 -1.58 7.99
CA ALA A 184 14.45 -0.80 7.34
C ALA A 184 13.90 0.47 6.67
N ALA A 185 12.73 0.39 6.01
CA ALA A 185 12.07 1.54 5.43
C ALA A 185 11.63 2.56 6.49
N LEU A 186 11.09 2.09 7.63
CA LEU A 186 10.76 2.95 8.78
C LEU A 186 11.99 3.64 9.36
N ALA A 187 13.09 2.90 9.54
CA ALA A 187 14.35 3.45 10.03
C ALA A 187 14.90 4.52 9.08
N ALA A 188 14.84 4.29 7.76
CA ALA A 188 15.25 5.26 6.76
C ALA A 188 14.38 6.53 6.80
N ALA A 189 13.05 6.39 6.93
CA ALA A 189 12.15 7.52 7.07
C ALA A 189 12.45 8.35 8.33
N GLY A 190 12.69 7.69 9.47
CA GLY A 190 13.10 8.34 10.71
C GLY A 190 14.44 9.06 10.59
N ALA A 191 15.44 8.43 9.95
CA ALA A 191 16.75 9.04 9.73
C ALA A 191 16.66 10.31 8.86
N ILE A 192 15.86 10.27 7.78
CA ILE A 192 15.60 11.44 6.94
C ILE A 192 14.93 12.55 7.76
N GLY A 193 13.93 12.21 8.58
CA GLY A 193 13.31 13.16 9.51
C GLY A 193 14.31 13.81 10.47
N LEU A 194 15.21 13.02 11.07
CA LEU A 194 16.26 13.54 11.96
C LEU A 194 17.21 14.50 11.23
N THR A 195 17.60 14.20 9.99
CA THR A 195 18.45 15.13 9.22
C THR A 195 17.72 16.44 8.95
N ALA A 196 16.42 16.41 8.64
CA ALA A 196 15.63 17.62 8.43
C ALA A 196 15.37 18.42 9.71
N PHE A 197 15.52 17.82 10.89
CA PHE A 197 15.42 18.49 12.20
C PHE A 197 16.74 19.17 12.62
N ALA A 198 17.88 18.69 12.12
CA ALA A 198 19.21 19.15 12.53
C ALA A 198 19.68 20.43 11.80
N TRP A 199 18.92 20.91 10.83
CA TRP A 199 19.15 22.15 10.06
C TRP A 199 18.00 23.13 10.29
#